data_AF-A0A7D6VPF9-F1
#
_entry.id   AF-A0A7D6VPF9-F1
#
_cell.length_a   1.000
_cell.length_b   1.000
_cell.length_c   1.000
_cell.angle_alpha   90.00
_cell.angle_beta   90.00
_cell.angle_gamma   90.00
#
_symmetry.space_group_name_H-M   'P 1'
#
loop_
_entity.id
_entity.type
_entity.pdbx_description
1 polymer ?
#
loop_
_entity_poly.entity_id
_entity_poly.type
_entity_poly.pdbx_seq_one_letter_code
_entity_poly.pdbx_strand_id
1 'polypeptide(L)'
;MELNKSQWRYVNSKTLGHQFLKGGEFTGKTTAAVYRIINLENNYRLFQNENIVYVVLREEDKKNIQEIYENAKLDLNYRYDSLFSYFNKGFEILTLNELIEIYSQGYMRVKKVNYKFSNEEKEYTLLKDLLADFKLTYKKSKLIANTSLEFLLKEIKWIKASGFTKDEYMNIDRKGRDKRIKKNSLSREGIYYLKDRYNSALRENNLMDKWDNILFALEFGKNFNKTYTHIILDNCEALTLAEIRFVNSLLVMEKYSSLTYVLGENKESRENTWFIKGRKYNVLDETLINRSFLLKNSYKTKKQSWNSIEEFRFINLRNKVFKDFSRDTASNEKELVIKEGDQSYIYNEGNLKEYPLFSNIAAGEPILMNENVEDSFLIPEDWIRNSKDVFLLKVKGDSMENINILNGDLVVIRKQATADHNDIVAVDIDRSSTLKRLDISGESPLLMPENEKYEPISLEGRDANILGVAIGIIKKLG
;
A
#
# COMPACT_ATOMS: atom_id res chain seq x y z
N MET A 1 8.33 6.63 1.37
CA MET A 1 9.16 5.39 1.39
C MET A 1 9.87 5.29 0.05
N GLU A 2 11.20 5.35 0.02
CA GLU A 2 11.92 5.16 -1.25
C GLU A 2 11.80 3.71 -1.76
N LEU A 3 11.38 3.57 -3.02
CA LEU A 3 11.32 2.27 -3.68
C LEU A 3 12.72 1.72 -3.96
N ASN A 4 12.94 0.43 -3.70
CA ASN A 4 14.18 -0.25 -4.05
C ASN A 4 14.25 -0.59 -5.55
N LYS A 5 15.44 -0.99 -6.01
CA LYS A 5 15.70 -1.36 -7.42
C LYS A 5 14.77 -2.45 -7.98
N SER A 6 14.34 -3.41 -7.16
CA SER A 6 13.43 -4.49 -7.60
C SER A 6 12.00 -4.01 -7.78
N GLN A 7 11.55 -3.08 -6.92
CA GLN A 7 10.27 -2.41 -7.04
C GLN A 7 10.26 -1.47 -8.25
N TRP A 8 11.30 -0.64 -8.42
CA TRP A 8 11.47 0.21 -9.60
C TRP A 8 11.50 -0.59 -10.91
N ARG A 9 12.09 -1.78 -10.91
CA ARG A 9 12.07 -2.67 -12.08
C ARG A 9 10.65 -3.10 -12.46
N TYR A 10 9.76 -3.30 -11.49
CA TYR A 10 8.35 -3.55 -11.77
C TYR A 10 7.65 -2.29 -12.27
N VAL A 11 7.81 -1.17 -11.54
CA VAL A 11 7.19 0.14 -11.85
C VAL A 11 7.51 0.61 -13.27
N ASN A 12 8.74 0.40 -13.74
CA ASN A 12 9.20 0.86 -15.06
C ASN A 12 9.16 -0.23 -16.15
N SER A 13 8.58 -1.41 -15.87
CA SER A 13 8.54 -2.49 -16.85
C SER A 13 7.61 -2.17 -18.04
N LYS A 14 7.86 -2.72 -19.24
CA LYS A 14 6.91 -2.53 -20.36
C LYS A 14 5.55 -3.16 -20.03
N THR A 15 4.47 -2.47 -20.39
CA THR A 15 3.08 -2.92 -20.19
C THR A 15 2.68 -3.91 -21.27
N LEU A 16 2.50 -5.17 -20.89
CA LEU A 16 2.12 -6.24 -21.81
C LEU A 16 1.36 -7.31 -21.05
N GLY A 17 0.07 -7.42 -21.32
CA GLY A 17 -0.81 -8.49 -20.89
C GLY A 17 -0.81 -8.74 -19.39
N HIS A 18 -0.87 -10.01 -19.00
CA HIS A 18 -1.02 -10.41 -17.62
C HIS A 18 0.32 -10.49 -16.88
N GLN A 19 0.36 -9.91 -15.67
CA GLN A 19 1.56 -9.79 -14.85
C GLN A 19 1.29 -10.27 -13.42
N PHE A 20 2.29 -10.88 -12.79
CA PHE A 20 2.22 -11.22 -11.37
C PHE A 20 3.20 -10.39 -10.56
N LEU A 21 2.72 -9.72 -9.51
CA LEU A 21 3.56 -9.09 -8.49
C LEU A 21 3.46 -9.92 -7.21
N LYS A 22 4.52 -10.65 -6.90
CA LYS A 22 4.57 -11.60 -5.77
C LYS A 22 5.57 -11.12 -4.74
N GLY A 23 5.33 -11.44 -3.47
CA GLY A 23 6.28 -11.18 -2.41
C GLY A 23 5.70 -11.51 -1.05
N GLY A 24 6.57 -11.81 -0.08
CA GLY A 24 6.17 -12.02 1.32
C GLY A 24 5.53 -10.77 1.94
N GLU A 25 5.16 -10.87 3.21
CA GLU A 25 4.65 -9.71 3.93
C GLU A 25 5.63 -8.52 3.89
N PHE A 26 5.06 -7.31 3.85
CA PHE A 26 5.81 -6.07 3.93
C PHE A 26 6.94 -5.91 2.89
N THR A 27 6.81 -6.55 1.73
CA THR A 27 7.74 -6.38 0.60
C THR A 27 7.49 -5.10 -0.20
N GLY A 28 6.54 -4.26 0.22
CA GLY A 28 6.11 -3.03 -0.47
C GLY A 28 5.40 -3.30 -1.80
N LYS A 29 4.65 -4.40 -1.91
CA LYS A 29 3.87 -4.75 -3.11
C LYS A 29 2.87 -3.66 -3.46
N THR A 30 2.03 -3.28 -2.49
CA THR A 30 0.99 -2.27 -2.64
C THR A 30 1.60 -0.92 -3.04
N THR A 31 2.65 -0.47 -2.35
CA THR A 31 3.38 0.75 -2.71
C THR A 31 3.92 0.70 -4.15
N ALA A 32 4.59 -0.40 -4.54
CA ALA A 32 5.09 -0.56 -5.89
C ALA A 32 3.97 -0.61 -6.94
N ALA A 33 2.82 -1.20 -6.61
CA ALA A 33 1.63 -1.23 -7.45
C ALA A 33 1.03 0.17 -7.63
N VAL A 34 0.98 0.99 -6.59
CA VAL A 34 0.51 2.38 -6.67
C VAL A 34 1.45 3.26 -7.49
N TYR A 35 2.77 3.18 -7.26
CA TYR A 35 3.75 3.88 -8.11
C TYR A 35 3.67 3.44 -9.58
N ARG A 36 3.30 2.18 -9.83
CA ARG A 36 3.04 1.70 -11.18
C ARG A 36 1.83 2.39 -11.81
N ILE A 37 0.77 2.72 -11.06
CA ILE A 37 -0.36 3.49 -11.59
C ILE A 37 0.11 4.83 -12.16
N ILE A 38 0.94 5.57 -11.42
CA ILE A 38 1.50 6.84 -11.89
C ILE A 38 2.29 6.63 -13.20
N ASN A 39 3.12 5.58 -13.26
CA ASN A 39 3.84 5.26 -14.50
C ASN A 39 2.89 4.95 -15.68
N LEU A 40 1.77 4.25 -15.43
CA LEU A 40 0.76 3.92 -16.42
C LEU A 40 0.03 5.16 -16.94
N GLU A 41 -0.41 6.04 -16.03
CA GLU A 41 -1.06 7.31 -16.38
C GLU A 41 -0.16 8.17 -17.29
N ASN A 42 1.15 8.16 -17.05
CA ASN A 42 2.07 9.05 -17.75
C ASN A 42 2.51 8.52 -19.12
N ASN A 43 2.60 7.20 -19.27
CA ASN A 43 3.26 6.59 -20.43
C ASN A 43 2.32 5.73 -21.28
N TYR A 44 1.17 5.34 -20.77
CA TYR A 44 0.31 4.33 -21.39
C TYR A 44 -1.18 4.70 -21.44
N ARG A 45 -1.58 5.87 -20.91
CA ARG A 45 -2.89 6.48 -21.16
C ARG A 45 -2.80 7.44 -22.35
N LEU A 46 -2.89 6.88 -23.56
CA LEU A 46 -2.78 7.59 -24.84
C LEU A 46 -4.09 8.25 -25.28
N PHE A 47 -5.26 7.74 -24.86
CA PHE A 47 -6.57 8.25 -25.28
C PHE A 47 -7.49 8.57 -24.09
N GLN A 48 -8.45 9.49 -24.30
CA GLN A 48 -9.34 9.99 -23.24
C GLN A 48 -10.26 8.93 -22.63
N ASN A 49 -10.61 7.89 -23.40
CA ASN A 49 -11.46 6.79 -22.99
C ASN A 49 -10.71 5.67 -22.25
N GLU A 50 -9.40 5.82 -22.03
CA GLU A 50 -8.58 4.84 -21.35
C GLU A 50 -8.57 5.09 -19.85
N ASN A 51 -9.00 4.08 -19.10
CA ASN A 51 -9.09 4.13 -17.65
C ASN A 51 -8.23 3.04 -17.02
N ILE A 52 -7.73 3.37 -15.84
CA ILE A 52 -6.96 2.52 -14.98
C ILE A 52 -7.77 2.29 -13.71
N VAL A 53 -7.87 1.03 -13.27
CA VAL A 53 -8.53 0.71 -11.99
C VAL A 53 -7.59 -0.08 -11.07
N TYR A 54 -7.56 0.33 -9.81
CA TYR A 54 -6.98 -0.44 -8.72
C TYR A 54 -8.11 -1.08 -7.92
N VAL A 55 -8.21 -2.40 -8.00
CA VAL A 55 -9.25 -3.19 -7.36
C VAL A 55 -8.75 -3.71 -6.02
N VAL A 56 -9.42 -3.31 -4.94
CA VAL A 56 -9.14 -3.77 -3.57
C VAL A 56 -10.28 -4.66 -3.05
N LEU A 57 -10.04 -5.35 -1.93
CA LEU A 57 -11.04 -6.23 -1.33
C LEU A 57 -11.93 -5.52 -0.31
N ARG A 58 -11.36 -4.60 0.47
CA ARG A 58 -12.05 -3.95 1.58
C ARG A 58 -12.13 -2.44 1.35
N GLU A 59 -13.20 -1.81 1.83
CA GLU A 59 -13.36 -0.35 1.73
C GLU A 59 -12.25 0.41 2.48
N GLU A 60 -11.79 -0.13 3.62
CA GLU A 60 -10.68 0.44 4.40
C GLU A 60 -9.37 0.54 3.61
N ASP A 61 -9.12 -0.38 2.66
CA ASP A 61 -7.92 -0.37 1.83
C ASP A 61 -7.90 0.82 0.88
N LYS A 62 -9.06 1.31 0.41
CA LYS A 62 -9.14 2.41 -0.56
C LYS A 62 -8.47 3.68 -0.03
N LYS A 63 -8.71 4.02 1.24
CA LYS A 63 -8.13 5.22 1.86
C LYS A 63 -6.61 5.13 1.88
N ASN A 64 -6.07 3.96 2.25
CA ASN A 64 -4.63 3.71 2.27
C ASN A 64 -4.03 3.78 0.85
N ILE A 65 -4.66 3.18 -0.16
CA ILE A 65 -4.20 3.27 -1.56
C ILE A 65 -4.21 4.73 -2.03
N GLN A 66 -5.26 5.49 -1.71
CA GLN A 66 -5.37 6.90 -2.09
C GLN A 66 -4.26 7.73 -1.45
N GLU A 67 -3.98 7.52 -0.16
CA GLU A 67 -2.92 8.22 0.56
C GLU A 67 -1.53 7.90 -0.03
N ILE A 68 -1.24 6.63 -0.30
CA ILE A 68 0.01 6.23 -0.96
C ILE A 68 0.11 6.88 -2.34
N TYR A 69 -1.00 6.99 -3.07
CA TYR A 69 -1.02 7.57 -4.41
C TYR A 69 -0.74 9.08 -4.39
N GLU A 70 -1.35 9.83 -3.47
CA GLU A 70 -1.06 11.26 -3.31
C GLU A 70 0.38 11.50 -2.84
N ASN A 71 0.87 10.71 -1.88
CA ASN A 71 2.26 10.78 -1.44
C ASN A 71 3.24 10.45 -2.58
N ALA A 72 2.95 9.42 -3.37
CA ALA A 72 3.78 9.05 -4.51
C ALA A 72 3.81 10.12 -5.61
N LYS A 73 2.73 10.91 -5.78
CA LYS A 73 2.75 12.07 -6.67
C LYS A 73 3.68 13.16 -6.16
N LEU A 74 3.64 13.45 -4.85
CA LEU A 74 4.53 14.43 -4.22
C LEU A 74 5.99 13.98 -4.30
N ASP A 75 6.29 12.73 -3.94
CA ASP A 75 7.63 12.13 -3.97
C ASP A 75 8.28 12.23 -5.37
N LEU A 76 7.47 12.18 -6.43
CA LEU A 76 7.94 12.28 -7.82
C LEU A 76 7.94 13.71 -8.37
N ASN A 77 7.77 14.73 -7.51
CA ASN A 77 7.62 16.15 -7.88
C ASN A 77 6.61 16.35 -9.02
N TYR A 78 5.48 15.63 -8.96
CA TYR A 78 4.62 15.43 -10.11
C TYR A 78 3.55 16.52 -10.23
N ARG A 79 3.76 17.49 -11.15
CA ARG A 79 2.67 18.32 -11.69
C ARG A 79 2.02 17.58 -12.87
N TYR A 80 0.69 17.52 -12.86
CA TYR A 80 -0.13 16.77 -13.80
C TYR A 80 -0.19 17.48 -15.17
N ASP A 81 0.96 17.59 -15.86
CA ASP A 81 1.09 18.28 -17.15
C ASP A 81 1.47 17.29 -18.26
N SER A 82 0.65 16.26 -18.46
CA SER A 82 0.70 15.51 -19.72
C SER A 82 0.03 16.34 -20.82
N LEU A 83 0.41 16.13 -22.09
CA LEU A 83 -0.16 16.83 -23.25
C LEU A 83 -1.71 16.73 -23.35
N PHE A 84 -2.33 15.85 -22.55
CA PHE A 84 -3.76 15.53 -22.53
C PHE A 84 -4.40 15.66 -21.13
N SER A 85 -3.69 16.23 -20.14
CA SER A 85 -4.08 16.22 -18.72
C SER A 85 -5.37 16.98 -18.36
N TYR A 86 -5.88 17.81 -19.27
CA TYR A 86 -7.07 18.64 -19.03
C TYR A 86 -8.41 17.87 -19.04
N PHE A 87 -8.43 16.57 -19.37
CA PHE A 87 -9.68 15.84 -19.61
C PHE A 87 -9.76 14.55 -18.77
N ASN A 88 -10.35 14.69 -17.57
CA ASN A 88 -10.84 13.64 -16.65
C ASN A 88 -9.83 12.76 -15.87
N LYS A 89 -10.26 12.41 -14.64
CA LYS A 89 -9.63 11.40 -13.74
C LYS A 89 -9.58 10.05 -14.46
N GLY A 90 -8.38 9.64 -14.87
CA GLY A 90 -8.14 8.36 -15.56
C GLY A 90 -7.87 7.18 -14.63
N PHE A 91 -7.88 7.41 -13.32
CA PHE A 91 -7.57 6.43 -12.29
C PHE A 91 -8.70 6.35 -11.26
N GLU A 92 -9.16 5.13 -11.01
CA GLU A 92 -10.18 4.81 -10.01
C GLU A 92 -9.70 3.74 -9.05
N ILE A 93 -10.14 3.83 -7.79
CA ILE A 93 -9.95 2.78 -6.79
C ILE A 93 -11.35 2.27 -6.43
N LEU A 94 -11.61 1.00 -6.71
CA LEU A 94 -12.91 0.36 -6.48
C LEU A 94 -12.73 -0.91 -5.67
N THR A 95 -13.72 -1.26 -4.85
CA THR A 95 -13.76 -2.59 -4.24
C THR A 95 -14.28 -3.61 -5.26
N LEU A 96 -13.84 -4.85 -5.09
CA LEU A 96 -14.36 -5.96 -5.88
C LEU A 96 -15.88 -6.10 -5.73
N ASN A 97 -16.43 -5.85 -4.54
CA ASN A 97 -17.87 -5.93 -4.30
C ASN A 97 -18.63 -4.83 -5.05
N GLU A 98 -18.15 -3.58 -5.07
CA GLU A 98 -18.76 -2.52 -5.88
C GLU A 98 -18.84 -2.92 -7.36
N LEU A 99 -17.74 -3.43 -7.92
CA LEU A 99 -17.72 -3.91 -9.31
C LEU A 99 -18.72 -5.06 -9.52
N ILE A 100 -18.76 -6.05 -8.63
CA ILE A 100 -19.70 -7.17 -8.74
C ILE A 100 -21.14 -6.67 -8.69
N GLU A 101 -21.47 -5.77 -7.77
CA GLU A 101 -22.82 -5.24 -7.61
C GLU A 101 -23.26 -4.46 -8.85
N ILE A 102 -22.42 -3.56 -9.36
CA ILE A 102 -22.71 -2.77 -10.57
C ILE A 102 -23.02 -3.70 -11.75
N TYR A 103 -22.16 -4.69 -12.00
CA TYR A 103 -22.28 -5.55 -13.16
C TYR A 103 -23.38 -6.62 -13.00
N SER A 104 -23.58 -7.15 -11.80
CA SER A 104 -24.68 -8.07 -11.49
C SER A 104 -26.04 -7.39 -11.59
N GLN A 105 -26.17 -6.15 -11.14
CA GLN A 105 -27.38 -5.36 -11.36
C GLN A 105 -27.61 -5.07 -12.85
N GLY A 106 -26.54 -4.76 -13.60
CA GLY A 106 -26.58 -4.63 -15.06
C GLY A 106 -27.14 -5.88 -15.74
N TYR A 107 -26.64 -7.06 -15.36
CA TYR A 107 -27.16 -8.36 -15.79
C TYR A 107 -28.66 -8.48 -15.54
N MET A 108 -29.09 -8.24 -14.30
CA MET A 108 -30.48 -8.39 -13.88
C MET A 108 -31.42 -7.46 -14.65
N ARG A 109 -31.00 -6.21 -14.90
CA ARG A 109 -31.74 -5.25 -15.71
C ARG A 109 -31.92 -5.73 -17.16
N VAL A 110 -30.85 -6.19 -17.81
CA VAL A 110 -30.91 -6.68 -19.20
C VAL A 110 -31.78 -7.93 -19.33
N LYS A 111 -31.67 -8.87 -18.38
CA LYS A 111 -32.49 -10.09 -18.37
C LYS A 111 -33.91 -9.87 -17.83
N LYS A 112 -34.23 -8.67 -17.35
CA LYS A 112 -35.53 -8.31 -16.75
C LYS A 112 -35.91 -9.21 -15.58
N VAL A 113 -34.95 -9.51 -14.71
CA VAL A 113 -35.11 -10.32 -13.50
C VAL A 113 -34.78 -9.49 -12.26
N ASN A 114 -35.29 -9.89 -11.10
CA ASN A 114 -35.01 -9.22 -9.83
C ASN A 114 -34.87 -10.25 -8.71
N TYR A 115 -33.76 -11.01 -8.73
CA TYR A 115 -33.52 -12.07 -7.77
C TYR A 115 -33.05 -11.49 -6.43
N LYS A 116 -33.55 -12.03 -5.33
CA LYS A 116 -33.14 -11.68 -3.96
C LYS A 116 -32.10 -12.66 -3.44
N PHE A 117 -31.20 -12.20 -2.57
CA PHE A 117 -30.27 -13.12 -1.91
C PHE A 117 -31.02 -14.16 -1.06
N SER A 118 -30.66 -15.42 -1.24
CA SER A 118 -31.08 -16.54 -0.40
C SER A 118 -30.29 -16.55 0.91
N ASN A 119 -30.82 -17.26 1.91
CA ASN A 119 -30.09 -17.64 3.11
C ASN A 119 -29.70 -19.14 3.05
N GLU A 120 -28.79 -19.56 3.92
CA GLU A 120 -28.25 -20.92 3.91
C GLU A 120 -29.31 -21.99 4.19
N GLU A 121 -30.29 -21.70 5.05
CA GLU A 121 -31.38 -22.63 5.38
C GLU A 121 -32.26 -22.92 4.16
N LYS A 122 -32.60 -21.88 3.41
CA LYS A 122 -33.39 -22.00 2.18
C LYS A 122 -32.60 -22.70 1.07
N GLU A 123 -31.32 -22.38 0.91
CA GLU A 123 -30.42 -23.08 -0.02
C GLU A 123 -30.36 -24.58 0.29
N TYR A 124 -30.23 -24.94 1.57
CA TYR A 124 -30.18 -26.33 2.03
C TYR A 124 -31.50 -27.06 1.76
N THR A 125 -32.63 -26.42 2.05
CA THR A 125 -33.98 -26.98 1.84
C THR A 125 -34.23 -27.25 0.37
N LEU A 126 -33.95 -26.27 -0.51
CA LEU A 126 -34.11 -26.43 -1.96
C LEU A 126 -33.25 -27.58 -2.51
N LEU A 127 -32.00 -27.71 -2.05
CA LEU A 127 -31.15 -28.82 -2.48
C LEU A 127 -31.64 -30.17 -1.94
N LYS A 128 -32.18 -30.21 -0.71
CA LYS A 128 -32.75 -31.41 -0.09
C LYS A 128 -33.92 -31.95 -0.90
N ASP A 129 -34.80 -31.07 -1.37
CA ASP A 129 -35.98 -31.44 -2.16
C ASP A 129 -35.61 -32.09 -3.50
N LEU A 130 -34.48 -31.68 -4.09
CA LEU A 130 -33.95 -32.25 -5.33
C LEU A 130 -33.24 -33.61 -5.12
N LEU A 131 -32.89 -33.96 -3.89
CA LEU A 131 -31.93 -35.03 -3.62
C LEU A 131 -32.46 -36.43 -3.94
N ALA A 132 -33.75 -36.68 -3.68
CA ALA A 132 -34.36 -38.00 -3.87
C ALA A 132 -34.35 -38.41 -5.34
N ASP A 133 -34.88 -37.56 -6.22
CA ASP A 133 -34.91 -37.77 -7.67
C ASP A 133 -33.49 -37.82 -8.26
N PHE A 134 -32.61 -36.92 -7.80
CA PHE A 134 -31.23 -36.91 -8.24
C PHE A 134 -30.50 -38.22 -7.93
N LYS A 135 -30.62 -38.73 -6.70
CA LYS A 135 -29.98 -40.00 -6.31
C LYS A 135 -30.55 -41.20 -7.08
N LEU A 136 -31.85 -41.18 -7.39
CA LEU A 136 -32.47 -42.21 -8.21
C LEU A 136 -31.93 -42.19 -9.65
N THR A 137 -31.86 -41.01 -10.25
CA THR A 137 -31.35 -40.78 -11.62
C THR A 137 -29.90 -41.24 -11.76
N TYR A 138 -29.06 -40.93 -10.78
CA TYR A 138 -27.63 -41.25 -10.80
C TYR A 138 -27.27 -42.47 -9.94
N LYS A 139 -28.20 -43.39 -9.67
CA LYS A 139 -28.00 -44.56 -8.79
C LYS A 139 -26.80 -45.46 -9.14
N LYS A 140 -26.37 -45.47 -10.40
CA LYS A 140 -25.17 -46.22 -10.86
C LYS A 140 -23.86 -45.64 -10.29
N SER A 141 -23.86 -44.38 -9.86
CA SER A 141 -22.72 -43.72 -9.24
C SER A 141 -22.68 -44.03 -7.74
N LYS A 142 -21.79 -44.96 -7.33
CA LYS A 142 -21.57 -45.28 -5.91
C LYS A 142 -21.26 -44.05 -5.05
N LEU A 143 -20.56 -43.08 -5.61
CA LEU A 143 -20.24 -41.82 -4.92
C LEU A 143 -21.51 -41.01 -4.64
N ILE A 144 -22.39 -40.84 -5.62
CA ILE A 144 -23.62 -40.05 -5.47
C ILE A 144 -24.58 -40.71 -4.49
N ALA A 145 -24.74 -42.04 -4.58
CA ALA A 145 -25.60 -42.80 -3.68
C ALA A 145 -25.25 -42.57 -2.19
N ASN A 146 -23.95 -42.61 -1.87
CA ASN A 146 -23.45 -42.62 -0.49
C ASN A 146 -23.00 -41.24 0.03
N THR A 147 -23.20 -40.18 -0.74
CA THR A 147 -22.74 -38.84 -0.37
C THR A 147 -23.81 -38.07 0.42
N SER A 148 -23.35 -37.21 1.34
CA SER A 148 -24.18 -36.32 2.14
C SER A 148 -24.62 -35.09 1.34
N LEU A 149 -25.76 -34.52 1.74
CA LEU A 149 -26.27 -33.27 1.17
C LEU A 149 -25.27 -32.11 1.33
N GLU A 150 -24.63 -32.02 2.50
CA GLU A 150 -23.62 -30.99 2.80
C GLU A 150 -22.44 -31.05 1.83
N PHE A 151 -21.95 -32.25 1.50
CA PHE A 151 -20.87 -32.40 0.52
C PHE A 151 -21.31 -31.92 -0.87
N LEU A 152 -22.52 -32.28 -1.31
CA LEU A 152 -23.05 -31.85 -2.60
C LEU A 152 -23.19 -30.34 -2.66
N LEU A 153 -23.71 -29.71 -1.60
CA LEU A 153 -23.83 -28.26 -1.52
C LEU A 153 -22.46 -27.58 -1.57
N LYS A 154 -21.48 -28.05 -0.79
CA LYS A 154 -20.09 -27.55 -0.82
C LYS A 154 -19.48 -27.69 -2.21
N GLU A 155 -19.78 -28.76 -2.93
CA GLU A 155 -19.28 -28.99 -4.28
C GLU A 155 -19.96 -28.09 -5.32
N ILE A 156 -21.27 -27.92 -5.24
CA ILE A 156 -22.05 -26.97 -6.06
C ILE A 156 -21.51 -25.56 -5.86
N LYS A 157 -21.36 -25.12 -4.60
CA LYS A 157 -20.80 -23.80 -4.26
C LYS A 157 -19.39 -23.63 -4.83
N TRP A 158 -18.54 -24.66 -4.80
CA TRP A 158 -17.21 -24.59 -5.40
C TRP A 158 -17.24 -24.47 -6.94
N ILE A 159 -18.14 -25.18 -7.61
CA ILE A 159 -18.35 -25.04 -9.06
C ILE A 159 -18.77 -23.62 -9.40
N LYS A 160 -19.73 -23.05 -8.65
CA LYS A 160 -20.23 -21.69 -8.85
C LYS A 160 -19.17 -20.63 -8.53
N ALA A 161 -18.49 -20.74 -7.39
CA ALA A 161 -17.36 -19.88 -7.00
C ALA A 161 -16.21 -19.91 -8.02
N SER A 162 -16.10 -20.99 -8.79
CA SER A 162 -15.08 -21.10 -9.83
C SER A 162 -15.56 -20.63 -11.21
N GLY A 163 -16.88 -20.52 -11.41
CA GLY A 163 -17.48 -20.24 -12.71
C GLY A 163 -17.13 -21.28 -13.77
N PHE A 164 -17.08 -22.56 -13.39
CA PHE A 164 -16.73 -23.63 -14.33
C PHE A 164 -17.82 -23.92 -15.34
N THR A 165 -17.40 -24.08 -16.60
CA THR A 165 -18.22 -24.79 -17.60
C THR A 165 -18.31 -26.29 -17.25
N LYS A 166 -19.26 -27.00 -17.87
CA LYS A 166 -19.39 -28.46 -17.68
C LYS A 166 -18.06 -29.15 -18.02
N ASP A 167 -17.45 -28.80 -19.15
CA ASP A 167 -16.20 -29.40 -19.60
C ASP A 167 -15.03 -29.13 -18.64
N GLU A 168 -14.88 -27.88 -18.18
CA GLU A 168 -13.86 -27.53 -17.19
C GLU A 168 -14.03 -28.33 -15.91
N TYR A 169 -15.24 -28.40 -15.36
CA TYR A 169 -15.51 -29.16 -14.15
C TYR A 169 -15.24 -30.66 -14.34
N MET A 170 -15.49 -31.22 -15.52
CA MET A 170 -15.24 -32.63 -15.81
C MET A 170 -13.74 -32.96 -15.81
N ASN A 171 -12.89 -32.03 -16.24
CA ASN A 171 -11.46 -32.25 -16.46
C ASN A 171 -10.53 -31.66 -15.37
N ILE A 172 -10.99 -30.70 -14.56
CA ILE A 172 -10.14 -29.98 -13.60
C ILE A 172 -9.63 -30.88 -12.46
N ASP A 173 -8.43 -30.59 -11.95
CA ASP A 173 -7.94 -31.19 -10.72
C ASP A 173 -8.63 -30.57 -9.50
N ARG A 174 -9.27 -31.42 -8.70
CA ARG A 174 -9.98 -31.01 -7.47
C ARG A 174 -9.01 -30.89 -6.28
N LYS A 175 -7.88 -30.18 -6.46
CA LYS A 175 -6.88 -29.97 -5.39
C LYS A 175 -7.47 -29.14 -4.25
N GLY A 176 -7.17 -29.52 -3.00
CA GLY A 176 -7.67 -28.84 -1.81
C GLY A 176 -9.14 -29.13 -1.48
N ARG A 177 -9.67 -30.28 -1.91
CA ARG A 177 -11.07 -30.70 -1.69
C ARG A 177 -11.13 -32.04 -0.98
N ASP A 178 -12.11 -32.21 -0.09
CA ASP A 178 -12.17 -33.30 0.90
C ASP A 178 -12.25 -34.71 0.34
N LYS A 179 -13.02 -34.91 -0.73
CA LYS A 179 -13.17 -36.24 -1.37
C LYS A 179 -12.60 -36.22 -2.77
N ARG A 180 -12.00 -37.31 -3.22
CA ARG A 180 -11.61 -37.50 -4.63
C ARG A 180 -12.84 -37.84 -5.48
N ILE A 181 -13.00 -37.15 -6.61
CA ILE A 181 -13.95 -37.52 -7.66
C ILE A 181 -13.17 -37.68 -8.97
N LYS A 182 -13.29 -38.85 -9.59
CA LYS A 182 -12.61 -39.17 -10.87
C LYS A 182 -13.01 -38.15 -11.95
N LYS A 183 -12.04 -37.70 -12.74
CA LYS A 183 -12.29 -36.85 -13.92
C LYS A 183 -13.16 -37.60 -14.93
N ASN A 184 -13.96 -36.87 -15.70
CA ASN A 184 -14.81 -37.41 -16.76
C ASN A 184 -15.64 -38.61 -16.30
N SER A 185 -16.24 -38.52 -15.11
CA SER A 185 -17.02 -39.60 -14.51
C SER A 185 -18.49 -39.23 -14.43
N LEU A 186 -19.34 -40.26 -14.40
CA LEU A 186 -20.78 -40.12 -14.16
C LEU A 186 -21.09 -39.32 -12.88
N SER A 187 -20.21 -39.43 -11.87
CA SER A 187 -20.35 -38.66 -10.63
C SER A 187 -20.18 -37.16 -10.85
N ARG A 188 -19.18 -36.72 -11.64
CA ARG A 188 -19.00 -35.29 -11.96
C ARG A 188 -20.12 -34.78 -12.85
N GLU A 189 -20.53 -35.56 -13.84
CA GLU A 189 -21.66 -35.20 -14.69
C GLU A 189 -22.93 -34.99 -13.87
N GLY A 190 -23.24 -35.93 -12.96
CA GLY A 190 -24.40 -35.81 -12.09
C GLY A 190 -24.32 -34.61 -11.14
N ILE A 191 -23.16 -34.34 -10.55
CA ILE A 191 -23.01 -33.17 -9.68
C ILE A 191 -23.19 -31.85 -10.46
N TYR A 192 -22.68 -31.76 -11.69
CA TYR A 192 -22.89 -30.58 -12.52
C TYR A 192 -24.36 -30.40 -12.89
N TYR A 193 -25.04 -31.49 -13.26
CA TYR A 193 -26.49 -31.49 -13.48
C TYR A 193 -27.26 -31.05 -12.23
N LEU A 194 -26.90 -31.56 -11.05
CA LEU A 194 -27.51 -31.14 -9.79
C LEU A 194 -27.29 -29.65 -9.53
N LYS A 195 -26.11 -29.10 -9.84
CA LYS A 195 -25.85 -27.66 -9.77
C LYS A 195 -26.81 -26.87 -10.66
N ASP A 196 -27.09 -27.34 -11.89
CA ASP A 196 -28.04 -26.67 -12.79
C ASP A 196 -29.47 -26.71 -12.24
N ARG A 197 -29.90 -27.86 -11.70
CA ARG A 197 -31.20 -28.02 -11.05
C ARG A 197 -31.34 -27.14 -9.81
N TYR A 198 -30.30 -27.08 -8.98
CA TYR A 198 -30.23 -26.19 -7.82
C TYR A 198 -30.38 -24.72 -8.20
N ASN A 199 -29.66 -24.27 -9.24
CA ASN A 199 -29.79 -22.90 -9.73
C ASN A 199 -31.20 -22.61 -10.25
N SER A 200 -31.81 -23.57 -10.95
CA SER A 200 -33.19 -23.44 -11.46
C SER A 200 -34.19 -23.30 -10.31
N ALA A 201 -34.06 -24.13 -9.27
CA ALA A 201 -34.89 -24.06 -8.08
C ALA A 201 -34.76 -22.72 -7.34
N LEU A 202 -33.54 -22.14 -7.26
CA LEU A 202 -33.35 -20.78 -6.76
C LEU A 202 -34.12 -19.76 -7.61
N ARG A 203 -34.02 -19.82 -8.95
CA ARG A 203 -34.67 -18.85 -9.85
C ARG A 203 -36.18 -18.90 -9.81
N GLU A 204 -36.75 -20.11 -9.76
CA GLU A 204 -38.19 -20.33 -9.61
C GLU A 204 -38.74 -19.71 -8.32
N ASN A 205 -37.91 -19.62 -7.28
CA ASN A 205 -38.24 -18.94 -6.02
C ASN A 205 -37.88 -17.45 -6.01
N ASN A 206 -37.47 -16.87 -7.15
CA ASN A 206 -36.92 -15.51 -7.27
C ASN A 206 -35.69 -15.25 -6.37
N LEU A 207 -34.85 -16.28 -6.18
CA LEU A 207 -33.67 -16.23 -5.32
C LEU A 207 -32.36 -16.34 -6.12
N MET A 208 -31.28 -15.90 -5.47
CA MET A 208 -29.89 -16.09 -5.89
C MET A 208 -29.01 -16.35 -4.67
N ASP A 209 -27.97 -17.16 -4.80
CA ASP A 209 -26.93 -17.19 -3.77
C ASP A 209 -25.83 -16.14 -4.06
N LYS A 210 -24.85 -16.01 -3.15
CA LYS A 210 -23.73 -15.08 -3.37
C LYS A 210 -22.87 -15.42 -4.60
N TRP A 211 -22.85 -16.69 -5.01
CA TRP A 211 -22.07 -17.13 -6.16
C TRP A 211 -22.76 -16.78 -7.47
N ASP A 212 -24.09 -16.81 -7.48
CA ASP A 212 -24.88 -16.29 -8.59
C ASP A 212 -24.58 -14.81 -8.85
N ASN A 213 -24.43 -14.01 -7.79
CA ASN A 213 -24.11 -12.58 -7.91
C ASN A 213 -22.82 -12.35 -8.72
N ILE A 214 -21.73 -13.07 -8.42
CA ILE A 214 -20.48 -12.98 -9.19
C ILE A 214 -20.62 -13.59 -10.59
N LEU A 215 -21.40 -14.67 -10.77
CA LEU A 215 -21.62 -15.26 -12.10
C LEU A 215 -22.42 -14.34 -13.02
N PHE A 216 -23.38 -13.60 -12.48
CA PHE A 216 -24.11 -12.56 -13.21
C PHE A 216 -23.19 -11.42 -13.63
N ALA A 217 -22.36 -10.93 -12.70
CA ALA A 217 -21.36 -9.93 -13.00
C ALA A 217 -20.39 -10.40 -14.10
N LEU A 218 -19.93 -11.65 -14.04
CA LEU A 218 -19.07 -12.28 -15.05
C LEU A 218 -19.77 -12.39 -16.42
N GLU A 219 -21.02 -12.85 -16.48
CA GLU A 219 -21.76 -12.96 -17.74
C GLU A 219 -21.99 -11.59 -18.38
N PHE A 220 -22.33 -10.58 -17.56
CA PHE A 220 -22.52 -9.22 -18.05
C PHE A 220 -21.20 -8.58 -18.49
N GLY A 221 -20.14 -8.69 -17.70
CA GLY A 221 -18.82 -8.13 -18.01
C GLY A 221 -18.21 -8.66 -19.32
N LYS A 222 -18.48 -9.93 -19.67
CA LYS A 222 -18.06 -10.51 -20.96
C LYS A 222 -18.74 -9.87 -22.19
N ASN A 223 -19.96 -9.34 -22.01
CA ASN A 223 -20.79 -8.84 -23.10
C ASN A 223 -20.90 -7.31 -23.11
N PHE A 224 -20.52 -6.64 -22.02
CA PHE A 224 -20.55 -5.20 -21.89
C PHE A 224 -19.28 -4.57 -22.49
N ASN A 225 -19.38 -3.31 -22.92
CA ASN A 225 -18.21 -2.59 -23.42
C ASN A 225 -17.17 -2.49 -22.31
N LYS A 226 -16.00 -3.08 -22.56
CA LYS A 226 -14.86 -3.09 -21.66
C LYS A 226 -14.42 -1.66 -21.33
N THR A 227 -13.99 -1.44 -20.09
CA THR A 227 -13.83 -0.09 -19.53
C THR A 227 -12.41 0.28 -19.15
N TYR A 228 -11.52 -0.71 -18.93
CA TYR A 228 -10.19 -0.48 -18.37
C TYR A 228 -9.08 -1.03 -19.28
N THR A 229 -8.12 -0.18 -19.64
CA THR A 229 -6.90 -0.60 -20.36
C THR A 229 -5.86 -1.17 -19.42
N HIS A 230 -5.85 -0.72 -18.16
CA HIS A 230 -5.00 -1.28 -17.13
C HIS A 230 -5.77 -1.56 -15.84
N ILE A 231 -5.49 -2.72 -15.26
CA ILE A 231 -6.12 -3.18 -14.02
C ILE A 231 -5.02 -3.65 -13.08
N ILE A 232 -5.06 -3.21 -11.82
CA ILE A 232 -4.29 -3.81 -10.73
C ILE A 232 -5.29 -4.47 -9.79
N LEU A 233 -5.13 -5.77 -9.55
CA LEU A 233 -5.98 -6.55 -8.67
C LEU A 233 -5.17 -6.94 -7.42
N ASP A 234 -5.51 -6.35 -6.28
CA ASP A 234 -4.79 -6.57 -5.02
C ASP A 234 -5.31 -7.77 -4.23
N ASN A 235 -4.48 -8.31 -3.34
CA ASN A 235 -4.80 -9.43 -2.45
C ASN A 235 -5.43 -10.64 -3.19
N CYS A 236 -4.88 -10.96 -4.36
CA CYS A 236 -5.42 -11.98 -5.25
C CYS A 236 -5.57 -13.35 -4.58
N GLU A 237 -4.73 -13.68 -3.60
CA GLU A 237 -4.74 -14.95 -2.87
C GLU A 237 -6.07 -15.27 -2.18
N ALA A 238 -6.83 -14.23 -1.83
CA ALA A 238 -8.13 -14.35 -1.19
C ALA A 238 -9.29 -14.44 -2.19
N LEU A 239 -9.02 -14.46 -3.50
CA LEU A 239 -10.04 -14.49 -4.56
C LEU A 239 -10.39 -15.91 -5.01
N THR A 240 -11.66 -16.08 -5.35
CA THR A 240 -12.20 -17.23 -6.08
C THR A 240 -11.92 -17.10 -7.58
N LEU A 241 -12.03 -18.20 -8.33
CA LEU A 241 -11.75 -18.16 -9.77
C LEU A 241 -12.80 -17.36 -10.55
N ALA A 242 -14.07 -17.36 -10.13
CA ALA A 242 -15.10 -16.55 -10.78
C ALA A 242 -14.83 -15.05 -10.63
N GLU A 243 -14.38 -14.61 -9.44
CA GLU A 243 -13.98 -13.22 -9.19
C GLU A 243 -12.81 -12.79 -10.07
N ILE A 244 -11.78 -13.62 -10.17
CA ILE A 244 -10.63 -13.32 -11.04
C ILE A 244 -11.07 -13.27 -12.51
N ARG A 245 -11.90 -14.23 -12.96
CA ARG A 245 -12.46 -14.24 -14.32
C ARG A 245 -13.29 -13.01 -14.62
N PHE A 246 -14.04 -12.52 -13.64
CA PHE A 246 -14.84 -11.32 -13.79
C PHE A 246 -13.95 -10.11 -13.99
N VAL A 247 -12.97 -9.88 -13.12
CA VAL A 247 -12.01 -8.78 -13.28
C VAL A 247 -11.25 -8.87 -14.61
N ASN A 248 -10.82 -10.08 -15.01
CA ASN A 248 -10.20 -10.30 -16.33
C ASN A 248 -11.12 -9.87 -17.49
N SER A 249 -12.44 -10.09 -17.37
CA SER A 249 -13.39 -9.75 -18.43
C SER A 249 -13.52 -8.24 -18.66
N LEU A 250 -13.18 -7.42 -17.66
CA LEU A 250 -13.26 -5.95 -17.73
C LEU A 250 -12.09 -5.31 -18.51
N LEU A 251 -11.04 -6.09 -18.79
CA LEU A 251 -9.83 -5.61 -19.47
C LEU A 251 -10.05 -5.42 -20.99
N VAL A 252 -9.87 -4.19 -21.46
CA VAL A 252 -9.72 -3.84 -22.89
C VAL A 252 -8.40 -4.42 -23.38
N MET A 253 -8.42 -5.20 -24.47
CA MET A 253 -7.24 -5.88 -24.98
C MET A 253 -6.55 -5.06 -26.06
N GLU A 254 -5.65 -4.15 -25.64
CA GLU A 254 -4.74 -3.42 -26.52
C GLU A 254 -3.31 -3.97 -26.41
N LYS A 255 -2.43 -3.57 -27.35
CA LYS A 255 -1.02 -4.00 -27.36
C LYS A 255 -0.24 -3.62 -26.09
N TYR A 256 -0.71 -2.61 -25.36
CA TYR A 256 -0.11 -2.10 -24.13
C TYR A 256 -0.98 -2.34 -22.90
N SER A 257 -2.16 -2.95 -23.04
CA SER A 257 -3.01 -3.24 -21.88
C SER A 257 -2.31 -4.15 -20.89
N SER A 258 -2.60 -3.95 -19.60
CA SER A 258 -2.01 -4.79 -18.56
C SER A 258 -2.96 -5.10 -17.42
N LEU A 259 -2.93 -6.35 -16.97
CA LEU A 259 -3.61 -6.78 -15.75
C LEU A 259 -2.58 -7.36 -14.78
N THR A 260 -2.36 -6.68 -13.66
CA THR A 260 -1.45 -7.14 -12.61
C THR A 260 -2.20 -7.83 -11.49
N TYR A 261 -1.83 -9.07 -11.19
CA TYR A 261 -2.24 -9.80 -10.00
C TYR A 261 -1.21 -9.59 -8.89
N VAL A 262 -1.58 -8.88 -7.83
CA VAL A 262 -0.74 -8.72 -6.64
C VAL A 262 -1.05 -9.86 -5.67
N LEU A 263 -0.01 -10.63 -5.33
CA LEU A 263 -0.09 -11.83 -4.50
C LEU A 263 0.79 -11.68 -3.26
N GLY A 264 0.18 -11.78 -2.08
CA GLY A 264 0.82 -11.76 -0.77
C GLY A 264 0.94 -13.12 -0.10
N GLU A 265 1.21 -13.07 1.22
CA GLU A 265 1.07 -14.23 2.10
C GLU A 265 -0.40 -14.33 2.53
N ASN A 266 -0.96 -15.53 2.39
CA ASN A 266 -2.38 -15.76 2.59
C ASN A 266 -2.75 -15.67 4.09
N LYS A 267 -3.27 -14.52 4.51
CA LYS A 267 -3.72 -14.25 5.89
C LYS A 267 -5.20 -14.60 6.12
N GLU A 268 -6.00 -14.61 5.06
CA GLU A 268 -7.45 -14.73 5.17
C GLU A 268 -7.96 -16.10 4.70
N SER A 269 -8.75 -16.74 5.55
CA SER A 269 -9.49 -17.94 5.18
C SER A 269 -10.80 -17.57 4.44
N ARG A 270 -10.69 -17.07 3.21
CA ARG A 270 -11.87 -17.04 2.32
C ARG A 270 -12.11 -18.45 1.76
N GLU A 271 -13.38 -18.86 1.71
CA GLU A 271 -13.73 -20.16 1.15
C GLU A 271 -13.58 -20.15 -0.38
N ASN A 272 -13.28 -21.32 -0.94
CA ASN A 272 -13.18 -21.54 -2.39
C ASN A 272 -12.15 -20.65 -3.12
N THR A 273 -11.12 -20.17 -2.41
CA THR A 273 -10.03 -19.40 -3.02
C THR A 273 -9.29 -20.20 -4.09
N TRP A 274 -8.85 -19.50 -5.13
CA TRP A 274 -8.22 -20.12 -6.28
C TRP A 274 -6.74 -20.39 -6.06
N PHE A 275 -6.01 -19.43 -5.50
CA PHE A 275 -4.55 -19.51 -5.36
C PHE A 275 -4.15 -20.38 -4.16
N ILE A 276 -4.06 -21.69 -4.39
CA ILE A 276 -3.55 -22.66 -3.42
C ILE A 276 -2.25 -23.30 -3.88
N LYS A 277 -1.45 -23.79 -2.93
CA LYS A 277 -0.17 -24.45 -3.21
C LYS A 277 -0.35 -25.60 -4.22
N GLY A 278 0.43 -25.56 -5.30
CA GLY A 278 0.46 -26.60 -6.33
C GLY A 278 -0.64 -26.53 -7.40
N ARG A 279 -1.50 -25.50 -7.40
CA ARG A 279 -2.44 -25.24 -8.52
C ARG A 279 -1.73 -24.42 -9.62
N LYS A 280 -1.96 -24.76 -10.89
CA LYS A 280 -1.37 -24.04 -12.04
C LYS A 280 -2.15 -22.75 -12.32
N TYR A 281 -1.44 -21.71 -12.75
CA TYR A 281 -1.99 -20.39 -13.05
C TYR A 281 -2.64 -20.29 -14.44
N ASN A 282 -2.26 -21.17 -15.37
CA ASN A 282 -2.69 -21.18 -16.77
C ASN A 282 -4.21 -21.41 -16.96
N VAL A 283 -4.94 -21.73 -15.90
CA VAL A 283 -6.41 -21.87 -15.93
C VAL A 283 -7.10 -20.50 -15.99
N LEU A 284 -6.36 -19.43 -15.70
CA LEU A 284 -6.88 -18.07 -15.71
C LEU A 284 -6.93 -17.47 -17.14
N ASP A 285 -6.02 -17.88 -18.03
CA ASP A 285 -5.89 -17.60 -19.47
C ASP A 285 -4.67 -18.42 -19.97
N GLU A 286 -4.67 -18.88 -21.23
CA GLU A 286 -3.55 -19.63 -21.81
C GLU A 286 -2.39 -18.71 -22.23
N THR A 287 -2.69 -17.42 -22.46
CA THR A 287 -1.72 -16.35 -22.76
C THR A 287 -1.04 -15.78 -21.50
N LEU A 288 -1.41 -16.29 -20.32
CA LEU A 288 -1.18 -15.68 -19.00
C LEU A 288 0.21 -15.90 -18.40
N ILE A 289 1.22 -16.04 -19.24
CA ILE A 289 2.60 -16.08 -18.76
C ILE A 289 3.43 -15.17 -19.64
N ASN A 290 3.56 -13.91 -19.23
CA ASN A 290 4.57 -13.05 -19.83
C ASN A 290 5.54 -12.48 -18.80
N ARG A 291 5.12 -12.04 -17.58
CA ARG A 291 6.06 -11.51 -16.57
C ARG A 291 5.62 -11.74 -15.13
N SER A 292 6.51 -12.31 -14.32
CA SER A 292 6.36 -12.36 -12.86
C SER A 292 7.48 -11.55 -12.22
N PHE A 293 7.11 -10.68 -11.29
CA PHE A 293 8.00 -9.91 -10.44
C PHE A 293 7.93 -10.50 -9.04
N LEU A 294 9.07 -10.86 -8.48
CA LEU A 294 9.17 -11.40 -7.12
C LEU A 294 9.95 -10.40 -6.26
N LEU A 295 9.25 -9.75 -5.36
CA LEU A 295 9.84 -8.90 -4.33
C LEU A 295 10.28 -9.81 -3.17
N LYS A 296 11.59 -10.05 -3.09
CA LYS A 296 12.19 -10.93 -2.06
C LYS A 296 12.57 -10.19 -0.79
N ASN A 297 12.90 -8.90 -0.93
CA ASN A 297 13.24 -8.06 0.21
C ASN A 297 11.93 -7.76 0.92
N SER A 298 11.56 -8.61 1.87
CA SER A 298 10.63 -8.19 2.89
C SER A 298 11.34 -7.08 3.61
N TYR A 299 10.78 -5.88 3.52
CA TYR A 299 10.94 -4.98 4.62
C TYR A 299 10.16 -5.67 5.70
N LYS A 300 10.72 -6.64 6.43
CA LYS A 300 10.12 -6.91 7.73
C LYS A 300 9.93 -5.51 8.29
N THR A 301 8.68 -5.10 8.54
CA THR A 301 8.47 -4.52 9.85
C THR A 301 9.07 -5.59 10.70
N LYS A 302 10.32 -5.32 11.07
CA LYS A 302 10.92 -5.91 12.21
C LYS A 302 9.71 -5.92 13.15
N LYS A 303 9.30 -7.09 13.64
CA LYS A 303 9.11 -7.10 15.07
C LYS A 303 10.49 -6.75 15.67
N GLN A 304 10.98 -5.52 15.48
CA GLN A 304 11.33 -4.72 16.61
C GLN A 304 10.00 -4.75 17.35
N SER A 305 10.03 -5.09 18.63
CA SER A 305 9.00 -4.51 19.50
C SER A 305 8.53 -3.20 18.89
N TRP A 306 7.24 -3.02 18.65
CA TRP A 306 6.77 -1.65 18.56
C TRP A 306 7.07 -1.08 19.95
N ASN A 307 8.28 -0.59 20.11
CA ASN A 307 8.51 0.75 20.51
C ASN A 307 8.05 1.56 19.28
N SER A 308 6.73 1.57 19.00
CA SER A 308 6.10 2.57 18.13
C SER A 308 6.43 3.96 18.64
N ILE A 309 6.61 3.99 19.95
CA ILE A 309 7.41 4.84 20.82
C ILE A 309 8.88 4.90 20.36
N GLU A 310 9.23 5.82 19.45
CA GLU A 310 10.62 6.23 19.31
C GLU A 310 10.99 7.09 20.52
N GLU A 311 12.04 6.72 21.25
CA GLU A 311 12.54 7.52 22.37
C GLU A 311 13.60 8.50 21.89
N PHE A 312 13.55 9.71 22.43
CA PHE A 312 14.47 10.79 22.13
C PHE A 312 14.86 11.51 23.40
N ARG A 313 16.03 12.14 23.37
CA ARG A 313 16.49 13.08 24.38
C ARG A 313 16.63 14.44 23.73
N PHE A 314 15.86 15.42 24.19
CA PHE A 314 16.14 16.82 23.93
C PHE A 314 17.13 17.34 24.96
N ILE A 315 18.20 18.00 24.53
CA ILE A 315 19.20 18.64 25.37
C ILE A 315 19.16 20.13 25.06
N ASN A 316 18.80 20.96 26.03
CA ASN A 316 18.87 22.40 25.88
C ASN A 316 20.32 22.86 26.04
N LEU A 317 20.87 23.50 25.00
CA LEU A 317 22.29 23.84 24.99
C LEU A 317 22.66 24.97 25.95
N ARG A 318 21.69 25.80 26.36
CA ARG A 318 21.89 26.98 27.21
C ARG A 318 21.93 26.65 28.70
N ASN A 319 21.01 25.83 29.19
CA ASN A 319 20.94 25.45 30.61
C ASN A 319 21.36 24.00 30.89
N LYS A 320 21.73 23.23 29.85
CA LYS A 320 22.14 21.83 29.92
C LYS A 320 21.08 20.88 30.50
N VAL A 321 19.84 21.33 30.62
CA VAL A 321 18.71 20.48 31.01
C VAL A 321 18.35 19.58 29.84
N PHE A 322 18.08 18.31 30.14
CA PHE A 322 17.58 17.36 29.15
C PHE A 322 16.17 16.88 29.50
N LYS A 323 15.41 16.52 28.47
CA LYS A 323 14.08 15.90 28.58
C LYS A 323 14.06 14.66 27.71
N ASP A 324 13.75 13.52 28.32
CA ASP A 324 13.53 12.28 27.59
C ASP A 324 12.05 12.19 27.23
N PHE A 325 11.79 11.93 25.97
CA PHE A 325 10.45 11.88 25.43
C PHE A 325 10.31 10.77 24.44
N SER A 326 9.06 10.43 24.14
CA SER A 326 8.76 9.45 23.13
C SER A 326 7.62 9.89 22.25
N ARG A 327 7.69 9.48 20.98
CA ARG A 327 6.62 9.72 20.00
C ARG A 327 6.15 8.39 19.45
N ASP A 328 4.84 8.22 19.36
CA ASP A 328 4.27 7.07 18.68
C ASP A 328 4.18 7.36 17.17
N THR A 329 5.05 6.72 16.40
CA THR A 329 5.09 6.84 14.93
C THR A 329 4.00 6.03 14.22
N ALA A 330 3.20 5.26 14.96
CA ALA A 330 2.06 4.48 14.47
C ALA A 330 0.71 5.10 14.82
N SER A 331 0.67 6.08 15.73
CA SER A 331 -0.54 6.83 16.05
C SER A 331 -0.78 7.95 15.03
N ASN A 332 -2.05 8.17 14.68
CA ASN A 332 -2.47 9.35 13.92
C ASN A 332 -2.57 10.60 14.80
N GLU A 333 -2.46 10.44 16.12
CA GLU A 333 -2.47 11.55 17.08
C GLU A 333 -1.06 12.14 17.19
N LYS A 334 -0.92 13.44 16.92
CA LYS A 334 0.34 14.16 17.12
C LYS A 334 0.57 14.39 18.61
N GLU A 335 1.20 13.41 19.27
CA GLU A 335 1.48 13.45 20.71
C GLU A 335 2.95 13.14 21.05
N LEU A 336 3.46 13.79 22.09
CA LEU A 336 4.75 13.47 22.72
C LEU A 336 4.56 13.12 24.19
N VAL A 337 5.08 11.96 24.61
CA VAL A 337 5.06 11.51 26.01
C VAL A 337 6.43 11.77 26.64
N ILE A 338 6.48 12.66 27.63
CA ILE A 338 7.70 12.97 28.42
C ILE A 338 7.78 12.02 29.62
N LYS A 339 8.98 11.53 29.93
CA LYS A 339 9.28 10.77 31.15
C LYS A 339 10.11 11.65 32.10
N GLU A 340 9.55 12.04 33.24
CA GLU A 340 10.27 12.74 34.32
C GLU A 340 10.19 11.90 35.60
N GLY A 341 11.23 11.12 35.87
CA GLY A 341 11.23 10.16 36.99
C GLY A 341 10.15 9.08 36.82
N ASP A 342 9.30 8.92 37.83
CA ASP A 342 8.16 7.98 37.80
C ASP A 342 6.89 8.57 37.19
N GLN A 343 6.93 9.83 36.73
CA GLN A 343 5.78 10.53 36.16
C GLN A 343 5.89 10.69 34.64
N SER A 344 4.75 10.58 33.96
CA SER A 344 4.63 10.78 32.52
C SER A 344 3.65 11.91 32.18
N TYR A 345 4.06 12.81 31.29
CA TYR A 345 3.25 13.94 30.81
C TYR A 345 3.04 13.83 29.30
N ILE A 346 1.87 14.22 28.79
CA ILE A 346 1.53 14.15 27.35
C ILE A 346 1.36 15.57 26.81
N TYR A 347 2.07 15.88 25.72
CA TYR A 347 1.81 17.06 24.90
C TYR A 347 0.95 16.66 23.71
N ASN A 348 -0.22 17.29 23.59
CA ASN A 348 -1.14 17.08 22.47
C ASN A 348 -0.86 18.10 21.36
N GLU A 349 -1.49 17.92 20.20
CA GLU A 349 -1.30 18.76 19.00
C GLU A 349 -1.36 20.27 19.27
N GLY A 350 -2.20 20.73 20.20
CA GLY A 350 -2.32 22.16 20.54
C GLY A 350 -1.10 22.79 21.24
N ASN A 351 -0.15 21.99 21.74
CA ASN A 351 1.07 22.44 22.41
C ASN A 351 2.35 22.10 21.62
N LEU A 352 2.19 21.43 20.47
CA LEU A 352 3.29 21.02 19.61
C LEU A 352 3.34 21.91 18.37
N LYS A 353 4.55 22.27 17.96
CA LYS A 353 4.76 22.94 16.68
C LYS A 353 5.71 22.13 15.82
N GLU A 354 5.36 22.06 14.55
CA GLU A 354 6.09 21.34 13.52
C GLU A 354 7.18 22.24 12.94
N TYR A 355 8.41 21.77 12.98
CA TYR A 355 9.58 22.50 12.49
C TYR A 355 10.25 21.74 11.34
N PRO A 356 10.69 22.44 10.28
CA PRO A 356 11.33 21.80 9.13
C PRO A 356 12.69 21.22 9.51
N LEU A 357 13.00 20.04 8.96
CA LEU A 357 14.28 19.37 9.08
C LEU A 357 15.03 19.40 7.74
N PHE A 358 16.31 19.78 7.78
CA PHE A 358 17.19 19.82 6.62
C PHE A 358 18.42 18.92 6.84
N SER A 359 18.85 18.13 5.84
CA SER A 359 20.17 17.46 5.88
C SER A 359 21.26 18.21 5.13
N ASN A 360 20.89 19.07 4.18
CA ASN A 360 21.77 20.01 3.50
C ASN A 360 21.05 21.35 3.40
N ILE A 361 21.76 22.45 3.65
CA ILE A 361 21.25 23.79 3.41
C ILE A 361 21.95 24.30 2.14
N ALA A 362 21.16 24.63 1.12
CA ALA A 362 21.66 25.24 -0.11
C ALA A 362 21.86 26.75 0.11
N ALA A 363 22.99 27.27 -0.36
CA ALA A 363 23.37 28.67 -0.23
C ALA A 363 22.63 29.60 -1.21
N GLY A 364 22.21 30.78 -0.75
CA GLY A 364 21.68 31.89 -1.56
C GLY A 364 20.35 32.47 -1.07
N GLU A 365 20.28 33.81 -1.01
CA GLU A 365 19.17 34.71 -0.62
C GLU A 365 18.38 34.37 0.68
N PRO A 366 17.83 35.38 1.39
CA PRO A 366 17.43 35.22 2.79
C PRO A 366 16.27 34.25 2.96
N ILE A 367 16.54 32.96 3.23
CA ILE A 367 15.60 31.86 3.55
C ILE A 367 14.17 32.23 3.16
N LEU A 368 13.98 32.47 1.86
CA LEU A 368 12.69 32.68 1.24
C LEU A 368 12.39 31.33 0.59
N MET A 369 11.49 30.62 1.27
CA MET A 369 10.72 29.47 0.80
C MET A 369 11.18 28.90 -0.55
N ASN A 370 12.14 27.98 -0.51
CA ASN A 370 12.40 27.04 -1.60
C ASN A 370 12.55 25.63 -1.02
N GLU A 371 11.41 24.94 -0.99
CA GLU A 371 11.15 23.60 -1.56
C GLU A 371 12.21 22.49 -1.48
N ASN A 372 12.97 22.38 -0.39
CA ASN A 372 13.71 21.15 -0.04
C ASN A 372 13.59 20.83 1.47
N VAL A 373 12.37 20.76 1.99
CA VAL A 373 12.13 20.17 3.32
C VAL A 373 12.25 18.66 3.16
N GLU A 374 13.24 18.04 3.80
CA GLU A 374 13.42 16.58 3.72
C GLU A 374 12.49 15.82 4.66
N ASP A 375 12.12 16.46 5.78
CA ASP A 375 11.20 15.94 6.79
C ASP A 375 10.79 17.08 7.74
N SER A 376 9.93 16.80 8.72
CA SER A 376 9.61 17.72 9.82
C SER A 376 9.70 17.04 11.19
N PHE A 377 9.82 17.83 12.26
CA PHE A 377 9.87 17.31 13.63
C PHE A 377 9.00 18.16 14.56
N LEU A 378 8.17 17.49 15.37
CA LEU A 378 7.32 18.13 16.37
C LEU A 378 8.13 18.43 17.64
N ILE A 379 8.09 19.67 18.10
CA ILE A 379 8.74 20.11 19.35
C ILE A 379 7.72 20.91 20.17
N PRO A 380 7.60 20.67 21.48
CA PRO A 380 6.84 21.55 22.37
C PRO A 380 7.39 22.97 22.36
N GLU A 381 6.53 23.98 22.17
CA GLU A 381 6.98 25.37 22.01
C GLU A 381 7.72 25.89 23.26
N ASP A 382 7.36 25.41 24.45
CA ASP A 382 7.98 25.79 25.72
C ASP A 382 9.45 25.35 25.83
N TRP A 383 9.84 24.24 25.20
CA TRP A 383 11.23 23.73 25.21
C TRP A 383 12.21 24.68 24.53
N ILE A 384 11.70 25.45 23.57
CA ILE A 384 12.44 26.44 22.78
C ILE A 384 11.99 27.87 23.08
N ARG A 385 11.33 28.10 24.22
CA ARG A 385 10.86 29.40 24.72
C ARG A 385 10.00 30.17 23.71
N ASN A 386 9.11 29.47 22.98
CA ASN A 386 8.24 30.05 21.96
C ASN A 386 9.00 30.82 20.86
N SER A 387 10.21 30.37 20.52
CA SER A 387 10.99 30.94 19.42
C SER A 387 10.24 30.73 18.10
N LYS A 388 9.93 31.83 17.39
CA LYS A 388 9.06 31.79 16.21
C LYS A 388 9.73 31.21 14.96
N ASP A 389 11.03 31.43 14.82
CA ASP A 389 11.82 31.05 13.65
C ASP A 389 12.88 30.00 14.02
N VAL A 390 12.48 28.72 13.96
CA VAL A 390 13.33 27.57 14.30
C VAL A 390 13.32 26.57 13.16
N PHE A 391 14.45 25.91 12.95
CA PHE A 391 14.58 24.76 12.07
C PHE A 391 15.53 23.72 12.65
N LEU A 392 15.48 22.50 12.13
CA LEU A 392 16.37 21.42 12.54
C LEU A 392 17.39 21.14 11.45
N LEU A 393 18.61 20.83 11.87
CA LEU A 393 19.67 20.34 11.00
C LEU A 393 20.09 18.94 11.41
N LYS A 394 20.10 18.01 10.45
CA LYS A 394 20.66 16.68 10.67
C LYS A 394 22.18 16.74 10.54
N VAL A 395 22.89 16.39 11.61
CA VAL A 395 24.35 16.42 11.65
C VAL A 395 24.91 15.35 10.72
N LYS A 396 25.86 15.75 9.88
CA LYS A 396 26.62 14.86 9.00
C LYS A 396 28.12 15.02 9.29
N GLY A 397 28.78 13.92 9.65
CA GLY A 397 30.19 13.89 10.05
C GLY A 397 30.41 14.01 11.56
N ASP A 398 31.68 14.03 11.97
CA ASP A 398 32.13 13.93 13.37
C ASP A 398 32.86 15.20 13.87
N SER A 399 32.85 16.29 13.11
CA SER A 399 33.59 17.52 13.46
C SER A 399 33.18 18.21 14.77
N MET A 400 32.07 17.78 15.39
CA MET A 400 31.57 18.31 16.65
C MET A 400 31.51 17.25 17.77
N GLU A 401 32.22 16.12 17.60
CA GLU A 401 32.11 14.95 18.48
C GLU A 401 32.55 15.20 19.92
N ASN A 402 33.55 16.05 20.16
CA ASN A 402 34.12 16.30 21.50
C ASN A 402 33.13 17.00 22.44
N ILE A 403 32.09 17.65 21.90
CA ILE A 403 31.00 18.24 22.68
C ILE A 403 29.71 17.41 22.64
N ASN A 404 29.83 16.14 22.27
CA ASN A 404 28.73 15.19 22.19
C ASN A 404 27.65 15.60 21.17
N ILE A 405 28.05 16.21 20.05
CA ILE A 405 27.20 16.34 18.86
C ILE A 405 27.70 15.33 17.83
N LEU A 406 26.93 14.27 17.63
CA LEU A 406 27.34 13.10 16.86
C LEU A 406 26.65 13.07 15.50
N ASN A 407 27.26 12.36 14.55
CA ASN A 407 26.66 12.12 13.24
C ASN A 407 25.26 11.49 13.38
N GLY A 408 24.27 12.12 12.76
CA GLY A 408 22.86 11.71 12.80
C GLY A 408 22.00 12.38 13.86
N ASP A 409 22.58 13.14 14.79
CA ASP A 409 21.83 13.99 15.73
C ASP A 409 21.06 15.08 14.99
N LEU A 410 19.95 15.56 15.58
CA LEU A 410 19.25 16.75 15.08
C LEU A 410 19.61 17.96 15.95
N VAL A 411 20.06 19.03 15.34
CA VAL A 411 20.39 20.28 16.04
C VAL A 411 19.28 21.28 15.78
N VAL A 412 18.70 21.79 16.87
CA VAL A 412 17.63 22.79 16.85
C VAL A 412 18.27 24.17 16.73
N ILE A 413 18.10 24.81 15.58
CA ILE A 413 18.67 26.10 15.24
C ILE A 413 17.59 27.18 15.35
N ARG A 414 17.85 28.21 16.15
CA ARG A 414 17.07 29.45 16.10
C ARG A 414 17.63 30.32 15.00
N LYS A 415 16.81 30.66 14.01
CA LYS A 415 17.20 31.53 12.89
C LYS A 415 17.49 32.94 13.42
N GLN A 416 18.71 33.40 13.19
CA GLN A 416 19.18 34.74 13.55
C GLN A 416 20.46 35.04 12.76
N ALA A 417 20.69 36.30 12.42
CA ALA A 417 21.84 36.72 11.61
C ALA A 417 23.11 37.01 12.45
N THR A 418 22.99 37.01 13.78
CA THR A 418 24.09 37.33 14.71
C THR A 418 24.31 36.17 15.68
N ALA A 419 25.52 36.03 16.21
CA ALA A 419 25.86 35.05 17.24
C ALA A 419 26.97 35.60 18.14
N ASP A 420 27.03 35.13 19.38
CA ASP A 420 28.03 35.54 20.36
C ASP A 420 29.28 34.65 20.31
N HIS A 421 30.36 35.10 20.95
CA HIS A 421 31.55 34.26 21.13
C HIS A 421 31.20 32.94 21.83
N ASN A 422 31.74 31.84 21.32
CA ASN A 422 31.48 30.46 21.73
C ASN A 422 30.08 29.93 21.41
N ASP A 423 29.23 30.65 20.68
CA ASP A 423 27.99 30.06 20.18
C ASP A 423 28.28 28.94 19.17
N ILE A 424 27.44 27.91 19.18
CA ILE A 424 27.43 26.90 18.12
C ILE A 424 26.51 27.43 17.03
N VAL A 425 27.08 27.66 15.85
CA VAL A 425 26.42 28.35 14.74
C VAL A 425 26.27 27.43 13.54
N ALA A 426 25.11 27.52 12.89
CA ALA A 426 24.94 27.06 11.53
C ALA A 426 25.36 28.21 10.60
N VAL A 427 26.36 27.95 9.76
CA VAL A 427 26.94 28.96 8.87
C VAL A 427 26.93 28.42 7.45
N ASP A 428 26.44 29.24 6.53
CA ASP A 428 26.62 29.07 5.10
C ASP A 428 27.95 29.72 4.70
N ILE A 429 28.89 28.94 4.19
CA ILE A 429 30.23 29.38 3.79
C ILE A 429 30.64 28.64 2.51
N ASP A 430 31.15 29.36 1.52
CA ASP A 430 31.62 28.80 0.25
C ASP A 430 30.55 27.91 -0.45
N ARG A 431 29.27 28.32 -0.33
CA ARG A 431 28.08 27.60 -0.80
C ARG A 431 27.82 26.24 -0.14
N SER A 432 28.37 26.03 1.04
CA SER A 432 28.21 24.84 1.85
C SER A 432 27.83 25.21 3.28
N SER A 433 26.92 24.47 3.89
CA SER A 433 26.56 24.73 5.27
C SER A 433 27.29 23.82 6.26
N THR A 434 27.76 24.43 7.34
CA THR A 434 28.53 23.76 8.38
C THR A 434 28.01 24.14 9.77
N LEU A 435 28.19 23.24 10.72
CA LEU A 435 27.95 23.49 12.15
C LEU A 435 29.31 23.56 12.84
N LYS A 436 29.60 24.70 13.49
CA LYS A 436 30.87 24.97 14.16
C LYS A 436 30.68 25.88 15.37
N ARG A 437 31.68 25.99 16.23
CA ARG A 437 31.71 27.00 17.29
C ARG A 437 32.30 28.30 16.72
N LEU A 438 31.65 29.43 16.99
CA LEU A 438 32.14 30.74 16.60
C LEU A 438 33.17 31.25 17.60
N ASP A 439 34.40 31.51 17.15
CA ASP A 439 35.42 32.22 17.91
C ASP A 439 35.62 33.62 17.32
N ILE A 440 35.43 34.64 18.15
CA ILE A 440 35.59 36.07 17.80
C ILE A 440 36.50 36.77 18.81
N SER A 441 37.28 36.00 19.58
CA SER A 441 38.18 36.52 20.60
C SER A 441 39.53 37.01 20.06
N GLY A 442 39.90 36.58 18.85
CA GLY A 442 41.13 36.95 18.16
C GLY A 442 40.99 38.12 17.18
N GLU A 443 42.00 38.31 16.33
CA GLU A 443 42.03 39.38 15.32
C GLU A 443 41.03 39.16 14.17
N SER A 444 40.70 37.90 13.86
CA SER A 444 39.72 37.53 12.82
C SER A 444 38.78 36.42 13.31
N PRO A 445 37.52 36.41 12.84
CA PRO A 445 36.54 35.42 13.26
C PRO A 445 36.84 34.03 12.67
N LEU A 446 36.78 33.00 13.53
CA LEU A 446 37.06 31.61 13.19
C LEU A 446 35.84 30.73 13.48
N LEU A 447 35.66 29.70 12.65
CA LEU A 447 34.76 28.58 12.92
C LEU A 447 35.57 27.39 13.42
N MET A 448 35.44 27.11 14.71
CA MET A 448 36.19 26.08 15.41
C MET A 448 35.43 24.75 15.34
N PRO A 449 36.07 23.66 14.87
CA PRO A 449 35.56 22.32 15.09
C PRO A 449 35.71 21.93 16.55
N GLU A 450 34.86 21.02 17.01
CA GLU A 450 34.97 20.36 18.30
C GLU A 450 35.43 18.92 18.06
N ASN A 451 36.56 18.79 17.35
CA ASN A 451 37.22 17.54 17.01
C ASN A 451 38.66 17.86 16.55
N GLU A 452 39.65 17.26 17.20
CA GLU A 452 41.08 17.50 16.95
C GLU A 452 41.55 17.08 15.55
N LYS A 453 40.77 16.26 14.83
CA LYS A 453 41.07 15.85 13.45
C LYS A 453 40.85 16.96 12.41
N TYR A 454 40.24 18.08 12.81
CA TYR A 454 39.82 19.15 11.91
C TYR A 454 40.46 20.48 12.31
N GLU A 455 40.89 21.24 11.30
CA GLU A 455 41.47 22.57 11.50
C GLU A 455 40.39 23.65 11.62
N PRO A 456 40.64 24.74 12.37
CA PRO A 456 39.81 25.95 12.35
C PRO A 456 39.61 26.52 10.95
N ILE A 457 38.41 27.01 10.66
CA ILE A 457 38.09 27.66 9.37
C ILE A 457 38.06 29.18 9.58
N SER A 458 38.99 29.90 8.96
CA SER A 458 38.97 31.38 8.97
C SER A 458 37.87 31.93 8.07
N LEU A 459 37.12 32.90 8.59
CA LEU A 459 36.11 33.65 7.84
C LEU A 459 36.68 34.88 7.12
N GLU A 460 37.96 35.18 7.32
CA GLU A 460 38.62 36.33 6.68
C GLU A 460 38.60 36.19 5.15
N GLY A 461 38.08 37.21 4.47
CA GLY A 461 38.00 37.24 3.01
C GLY A 461 36.99 36.27 2.38
N ARG A 462 36.11 35.65 3.18
CA ARG A 462 35.07 34.72 2.70
C ARG A 462 33.67 35.30 2.82
N ASP A 463 32.79 34.89 1.92
CA ASP A 463 31.35 35.15 2.03
C ASP A 463 30.72 34.10 2.95
N ALA A 464 30.41 34.51 4.18
CA ALA A 464 29.88 33.64 5.22
C ALA A 464 28.66 34.27 5.89
N ASN A 465 27.55 33.52 5.91
CA ASN A 465 26.28 33.98 6.48
C ASN A 465 25.89 33.10 7.66
N ILE A 466 25.69 33.71 8.83
CA ILE A 466 25.12 33.00 9.98
C ILE A 466 23.65 32.75 9.70
N LEU A 467 23.28 31.48 9.63
CA LEU A 467 21.91 31.03 9.42
C LEU A 467 21.13 30.97 10.74
N GLY A 468 21.84 30.71 11.84
CA GLY A 468 21.29 30.72 13.18
C GLY A 468 22.20 30.11 14.23
N VAL A 469 21.72 30.14 15.48
CA VAL A 469 22.42 29.62 16.65
C VAL A 469 21.74 28.35 17.15
N ALA A 470 22.53 27.34 17.48
CA ALA A 470 22.04 26.10 18.07
C ALA A 470 21.56 26.31 19.50
N ILE A 471 20.27 26.05 19.73
CA ILE A 471 19.62 26.20 21.03
C ILE A 471 19.31 24.85 21.70
N GLY A 472 19.35 23.75 20.95
CA GLY A 472 19.16 22.41 21.50
C GLY A 472 19.63 21.30 20.57
N ILE A 473 19.69 20.08 21.11
CA ILE A 473 20.03 18.86 20.38
C ILE A 473 18.94 17.82 20.65
N ILE A 474 18.46 17.13 19.63
CA ILE A 474 17.57 15.98 19.75
C ILE A 474 18.37 14.75 19.34
N LYS A 475 18.53 13.84 20.29
CA LYS A 475 19.23 12.56 20.10
C LYS A 475 18.21 11.44 20.12
N LYS A 476 18.31 10.48 19.20
CA LYS A 476 17.50 9.27 19.24
C LYS A 476 18.07 8.31 20.29
N LEU A 477 17.21 7.82 21.20
CA LEU A 477 17.54 6.83 22.22
C LEU A 477 17.02 5.47 21.75
N GLY A 478 17.92 4.59 21.29
CA GLY A 478 17.63 3.15 21.06
C GLY A 478 16.67 2.78 19.93
#